data_AF-A0A4Q6C628-F1
#
_entry.id   AF-A0A4Q6C628-F1
#
_cell.length_a   1.000
_cell.length_b   1.000
_cell.length_c   1.000
_cell.angle_alpha   90.00
_cell.angle_beta   90.00
_cell.angle_gamma   90.00
#
_symmetry.space_group_name_H-M   'P 1'
#
loop_
_entity.id
_entity.type
_entity.pdbx_description
1 polymer ?
#
loop_
_entity_poly.entity_id
_entity_poly.type
_entity_poly.pdbx_seq_one_letter_code
_entity_poly.pdbx_strand_id
1 'polypeptide(L)'
;MKSKISEQDLLFLGERLRSHYREIVVDGFIYDPDKKAMLLQKRSPTRRLFPNFWDTLGGHLEGQESISECLKREVYEESGLHLTA
;
A
#
# COMPACT_ATOMS: atom_id res chain seq x y z
N MET A 1 -8.45 -4.96 21.57
CA MET A 1 -7.75 -3.85 20.88
C MET A 1 -6.59 -4.46 20.13
N LYS A 2 -6.62 -4.54 18.79
CA LYS A 2 -5.46 -5.06 18.05
C LYS A 2 -4.31 -4.06 18.27
N SER A 3 -3.16 -4.51 18.77
CA SER A 3 -1.99 -3.64 18.90
C SER A 3 -1.64 -3.09 17.52
N LYS A 4 -1.44 -1.77 17.42
CA LYS A 4 -0.87 -1.18 16.21
C LYS A 4 0.49 -1.83 15.96
N ILE A 5 0.73 -2.31 14.75
CA ILE A 5 2.06 -2.73 14.29
C ILE A 5 2.94 -1.47 14.30
N SER A 6 4.12 -1.55 14.91
CA SER A 6 5.06 -0.43 14.94
C SER A 6 5.85 -0.31 13.64
N GLU A 7 6.46 0.85 13.39
CA GLU A 7 7.39 1.03 12.25
C GLU A 7 8.56 0.03 12.31
N GLN A 8 9.05 -0.30 13.52
CA GLN A 8 10.10 -1.29 13.70
C GLN A 8 9.65 -2.70 13.29
N ASP A 9 8.40 -3.06 13.57
CA ASP A 9 7.82 -4.34 13.15
C ASP A 9 7.69 -4.40 11.62
N LEU A 10 7.32 -3.30 10.96
CA LEU A 10 7.21 -3.22 9.51
C LEU A 10 8.58 -3.30 8.82
N LEU A 11 9.60 -2.66 9.39
CA LEU A 11 10.98 -2.78 8.92
C LEU A 11 11.45 -4.23 9.00
N PHE A 12 11.31 -4.86 10.16
CA PHE A 12 11.70 -6.26 10.35
C PHE A 12 10.93 -7.20 9.41
N LEU A 13 9.62 -6.97 9.23
CA LEU A 13 8.81 -7.73 8.29
C LEU A 13 9.33 -7.56 6.85
N GLY A 14 9.65 -6.33 6.44
CA GLY A 14 10.20 -6.03 5.12
C GLY A 14 11.49 -6.80 4.85
N GLU A 15 12.45 -6.76 5.76
CA GLU A 15 13.72 -7.51 5.66
C GLU A 15 13.47 -9.02 5.57
N ARG A 16 12.60 -9.55 6.43
CA ARG A 16 12.27 -10.98 6.43
C ARG A 16 11.59 -11.40 5.13
N LEU A 17 10.69 -10.59 4.57
CA LEU A 17 10.05 -10.91 3.30
C LEU A 17 11.05 -10.87 2.15
N ARG A 18 11.95 -9.87 2.11
CA ARG A 18 12.97 -9.74 1.05
C ARG A 18 13.94 -10.92 1.00
N SER A 19 14.17 -11.61 2.11
CA SER A 19 15.01 -12.83 2.13
C SER A 19 14.31 -14.09 1.58
N HIS A 20 12.99 -14.08 1.42
CA HIS A 20 12.21 -15.25 1.00
C HIS A 20 11.43 -15.05 -0.31
N TYR A 21 11.12 -13.79 -0.66
CA TYR A 21 10.29 -13.45 -1.80
C TYR A 21 11.02 -12.50 -2.73
N ARG A 22 10.83 -12.71 -4.04
CA ARG A 22 11.40 -11.84 -5.09
C ARG A 22 10.69 -10.50 -5.17
N GLU A 23 9.36 -10.53 -5.08
CA GLU A 23 8.49 -9.38 -5.24
C GLU A 23 7.64 -9.26 -3.97
N ILE A 24 7.48 -8.05 -3.47
CA ILE A 24 6.61 -7.74 -2.34
C ILE A 24 5.68 -6.63 -2.80
N VAL A 25 4.38 -6.83 -2.61
CA VAL A 25 3.34 -5.88 -2.95
C VAL A 25 2.62 -5.48 -1.67
N VAL A 26 2.28 -4.20 -1.56
CA VAL A 26 1.52 -3.63 -0.43
C VAL A 26 0.25 -3.00 -0.96
N ASP A 27 -0.84 -3.21 -0.24
CA ASP A 27 -2.16 -2.66 -0.56
C ASP A 27 -2.73 -1.91 0.66
N GLY A 28 -3.19 -0.69 0.43
CA GLY A 28 -3.75 0.21 1.43
C GLY A 28 -5.27 0.19 1.46
N PHE A 29 -5.83 -0.14 2.63
CA PHE A 29 -7.26 -0.01 2.91
C PHE A 29 -7.53 1.26 3.70
N ILE A 30 -7.93 2.34 3.00
CA ILE A 30 -8.20 3.64 3.60
C ILE A 30 -9.70 3.76 3.88
N TYR A 31 -10.05 3.93 5.16
CA TYR A 31 -11.42 4.01 5.63
C TYR A 31 -11.74 5.39 6.21
N ASP A 32 -12.83 5.98 5.74
CA ASP A 32 -13.42 7.21 6.28
C ASP A 32 -14.52 6.82 7.29
N PRO A 33 -14.31 7.04 8.61
CA PRO A 33 -15.26 6.65 9.64
C PRO A 33 -16.55 7.48 9.62
N ASP A 34 -16.48 8.73 9.18
CA ASP A 34 -17.63 9.64 9.13
C ASP A 34 -18.56 9.24 7.99
N LYS A 35 -17.99 8.90 6.83
CA LYS A 35 -18.76 8.42 5.66
C LYS A 35 -19.08 6.93 5.70
N LYS A 36 -18.44 6.17 6.59
CA LYS A 36 -18.48 4.70 6.64
C LYS A 36 -18.16 4.07 5.28
N ALA A 37 -17.13 4.61 4.62
CA ALA A 37 -16.78 4.26 3.26
C ALA A 37 -15.29 3.98 3.12
N MET A 38 -14.94 3.15 2.12
CA MET A 38 -13.56 2.88 1.75
C MET A 38 -13.20 3.64 0.48
N LEU A 39 -11.98 4.16 0.42
CA LEU A 39 -11.44 4.69 -0.81
C LEU A 39 -11.00 3.53 -1.71
N LEU A 40 -11.52 3.51 -2.93
CA LEU A 40 -11.07 2.63 -4.01
C LEU A 40 -10.77 3.48 -5.23
N GLN A 41 -9.82 3.01 -6.05
CA GLN A 41 -9.50 3.61 -7.34
C GLN A 41 -9.98 2.71 -8.48
N LYS A 42 -10.31 3.31 -9.63
CA LYS A 42 -10.55 2.56 -10.85
C LYS A 42 -9.27 2.50 -11.66
N ARG A 43 -8.76 1.29 -11.88
CA ARG A 43 -7.51 1.05 -12.61
C ARG A 43 -7.60 1.56 -14.04
N SER A 44 -6.52 2.17 -14.52
CA SER A 44 -6.43 2.65 -15.90
C SER A 44 -6.76 1.54 -16.91
N PRO A 45 -7.49 1.84 -18.01
CA PRO A 45 -7.77 0.88 -19.07
C PRO A 45 -6.51 0.35 -19.76
N THR A 46 -5.37 1.03 -19.63
CA THR A 46 -4.09 0.63 -20.23
C THR A 46 -3.26 -0.31 -19.36
N ARG A 47 -3.68 -0.61 -18.11
CA ARG A 47 -2.95 -1.55 -17.26
C ARG A 47 -3.00 -2.95 -17.87
N ARG A 48 -1.84 -3.62 -17.92
CA ARG A 48 -1.69 -4.99 -18.44
C ARG A 48 -2.56 -6.01 -17.69
N LEU A 49 -2.71 -5.83 -16.38
CA LEU A 49 -3.49 -6.71 -15.51
C LEU A 49 -4.67 -5.92 -14.91
N PHE A 50 -5.85 -6.53 -14.97
CA PHE A 50 -7.12 -6.03 -14.43
C PHE A 50 -7.46 -4.59 -14.87
N PRO A 51 -7.51 -4.29 -16.19
CA PRO A 51 -7.89 -2.96 -16.67
C PRO A 51 -9.35 -2.66 -16.29
N ASN A 52 -9.64 -1.41 -15.90
CA ASN A 52 -10.96 -0.92 -15.48
C ASN A 52 -11.55 -1.52 -14.19
N PHE A 53 -10.82 -2.36 -13.46
CA PHE A 53 -11.29 -2.91 -12.19
C PHE A 53 -11.18 -1.87 -11.08
N TRP A 54 -12.03 -1.99 -10.07
CA TRP A 54 -11.88 -1.26 -8.81
C TRP A 54 -10.86 -1.95 -7.93
N ASP A 55 -9.97 -1.17 -7.32
CA ASP A 55 -8.82 -1.68 -6.58
C ASP A 55 -8.46 -0.76 -5.41
N THR A 56 -7.62 -1.26 -4.51
CA THR A 56 -6.96 -0.45 -3.48
C THR A 56 -5.82 0.38 -4.08
N LEU A 57 -5.29 1.31 -3.30
CA LEU A 57 -4.07 2.04 -3.64
C LEU A 57 -2.88 1.22 -3.13
N GLY A 58 -1.88 0.99 -3.97
CA GLY A 58 -0.82 0.06 -3.64
C GLY A 58 0.03 -0.37 -4.82
N GLY A 59 1.15 -1.01 -4.51
CA GLY A 59 2.13 -1.39 -5.52
C GLY A 59 3.32 -2.15 -4.96
N HIS A 60 4.34 -2.27 -5.79
CA HIS A 60 5.53 -3.06 -5.49
C HIS A 60 6.50 -2.26 -4.64
N LEU A 61 7.20 -2.95 -3.74
CA LEU A 61 8.37 -2.38 -3.09
C LEU A 61 9.46 -2.12 -4.14
N GLU A 62 10.02 -0.92 -4.12
CA GLU A 62 11.11 -0.48 -4.99
C GLU A 62 12.40 -0.25 -4.20
N GLY A 63 13.53 -0.66 -4.77
CA GLY A 63 14.85 -0.48 -4.13
C GLY A 63 14.91 -1.04 -2.71
N GLN A 64 15.33 -0.20 -1.76
CA GLN A 64 15.47 -0.55 -0.34
C GLN A 64 14.40 0.09 0.56
N GLU A 65 13.29 0.59 -0.01
CA GLU A 65 12.24 1.21 0.80
C GLU A 65 11.63 0.21 1.80
N SER A 66 11.18 0.72 2.94
CA SER A 66 10.39 -0.03 3.90
C SER A 66 8.98 -0.30 3.38
N ILE A 67 8.25 -1.21 4.05
CA ILE A 67 6.82 -1.45 3.74
C ILE A 67 5.99 -0.16 3.91
N SER A 68 6.28 0.64 4.93
CA SER A 68 5.55 1.88 5.20
C SER A 68 5.90 2.99 4.20
N GLU A 69 7.17 3.10 3.81
CA GLU A 69 7.63 4.04 2.78
C GLU A 69 6.98 3.73 1.42
N CYS A 70 6.97 2.45 1.02
CA CYS A 70 6.30 1.98 -0.19
C CYS A 70 4.83 2.39 -0.21
N LEU A 71 4.09 2.07 0.85
CA LEU A 71 2.66 2.39 0.91
C LEU A 71 2.40 3.90 0.90
N LYS A 72 3.24 4.69 1.57
CA LYS A 72 3.17 6.16 1.55
C LYS A 72 3.40 6.71 0.14
N ARG A 73 4.40 6.18 -0.59
CA ARG A 73 4.72 6.56 -1.98
C ARG A 73 3.58 6.21 -2.93
N GLU A 74 3.14 4.94 -2.95
CA GLU A 74 2.08 4.46 -3.87
C GLU A 74 0.77 5.24 -3.67
N VAL A 75 0.36 5.46 -2.41
CA VAL A 75 -0.85 6.25 -2.12
C VAL A 75 -0.71 7.68 -2.65
N TYR A 76 0.47 8.29 -2.50
CA TYR A 76 0.71 9.64 -3.02
C TYR A 76 0.71 9.67 -4.56
N GLU A 77 1.39 8.74 -5.23
CA GLU A 77 1.49 8.69 -6.69
C GLU A 77 0.13 8.46 -7.37
N GLU A 78 -0.71 7.57 -6.80
CA GLU A 78 -1.97 7.18 -7.42
C GLU A 78 -3.15 8.09 -7.02
N SER A 79 -3.08 8.81 -5.90
CA SER A 79 -4.19 9.63 -5.40
C SER A 79 -3.86 11.07 -5.01
N GLY A 80 -2.57 11.41 -4.86
CA GLY A 80 -2.11 12.69 -4.32
C GLY A 80 -2.29 12.85 -2.80
N LEU A 81 -2.76 11.81 -2.10
CA LEU A 81 -2.95 11.86 -0.65
C LEU A 81 -1.64 11.63 0.11
N HIS A 82 -1.45 12.35 1.21
CA HIS A 82 -0.32 12.15 2.12
C HIS A 82 -0.78 11.41 3.37
N LEU A 83 -0.19 10.24 3.65
CA LEU A 83 -0.39 9.55 4.92
C LEU A 83 0.55 10.16 5.98
N THR A 84 -0.03 10.71 7.04
CA THR A 84 0.70 11.44 8.10
C THR A 84 0.93 10.61 9.37
N ALA A 85 0.61 9.31 9.33
CA ALA A 85 0.74 8.41 10.46
C ALA A 85 2.18 7.92 10.65
#